data_AF-A0A7R9LGE2-F1
#
_entry.id   AF-A0A7R9LGE2-F1
#
_cell.length_a   1.000
_cell.length_b   1.000
_cell.length_c   1.000
_cell.angle_alpha   90.00
_cell.angle_beta   90.00
_cell.angle_gamma   90.00
#
_symmetry.space_group_name_H-M   'P 1'
#
loop_
_entity.id
_entity.type
_entity.pdbx_description
1 polymer ?
#
loop_
_entity_poly.entity_id
_entity_poly.type
_entity_poly.pdbx_seq_one_letter_code
_entity_poly.pdbx_strand_id
1 'polypeptide(L)'
;MIAYFAFHSYGQIWTYPYSYTDCQPSDHYFFRNLSHIATKAIRQTHNKSYAYGDASDLIYVSSGISNDWVYDKLGVRVNFAVELRDLGQYHFLLPGWQIKPTAEEVWAGIEAIFAHLSQSEDMCALYLKKLLPQNIHIIGYARSKRTVDDIRRSVDPYVALKDNEERAKYDQFWQINQYIAGNTDQTSDYMAVDSHLKKIESYYGVSNRLFYLALPPSVYAVTAAALQSTLMSQTGWSRLVFEKPFGRDSQSSDQLSEALSTLFSEDQLYRIDHYLGKEMVQNIMAIRFSNTLFKYNWNNESISSVEILFKEPFGAQGRGGYFDQFGIIRDVVQNHLLQVLCLVAMDRPAANDANKIRDEKVKLLKQIEVLDVKDIVLGQYVGNPKGEGESALGYLDDPGV
;
A
#
# COMPACT_ATOMS: atom_id res chain seq x y z
N MET A 1 9.49 -7.90 -14.23
CA MET A 1 9.96 -6.50 -14.27
C MET A 1 11.48 -6.57 -14.38
N ILE A 2 12.09 -5.89 -15.35
CA ILE A 2 13.55 -5.86 -15.51
C ILE A 2 14.02 -4.51 -14.95
N ALA A 3 15.05 -4.55 -14.11
CA ALA A 3 15.68 -3.36 -13.55
C ALA A 3 17.18 -3.41 -13.82
N TYR A 4 17.80 -2.25 -14.00
CA TYR A 4 19.22 -2.08 -14.22
C TYR A 4 19.78 -1.10 -13.20
N PHE A 5 20.82 -1.52 -12.49
CA PHE A 5 21.54 -0.67 -11.55
C PHE A 5 23.02 -0.73 -11.89
N ALA A 6 23.60 0.41 -12.26
CA ALA A 6 25.04 0.56 -12.38
C ALA A 6 25.60 1.05 -11.04
N PHE A 7 26.60 0.36 -10.50
CA PHE A 7 27.25 0.76 -9.25
C PHE A 7 28.62 1.34 -9.55
N HIS A 8 28.85 2.56 -9.07
CA HIS A 8 30.07 3.32 -9.27
C HIS A 8 30.78 3.56 -7.95
N SER A 9 32.04 3.96 -7.98
CA SER A 9 32.92 3.83 -6.82
C SER A 9 32.56 4.68 -5.61
N TYR A 10 32.15 5.94 -5.79
CA TYR A 10 31.96 6.88 -4.69
C TYR A 10 31.24 8.16 -5.13
N GLY A 11 30.44 8.74 -4.22
CA GLY A 11 29.84 10.06 -4.43
C GLY A 11 28.55 10.28 -3.66
N GLN A 12 27.90 9.22 -3.14
CA GLN A 12 26.57 9.28 -2.53
C GLN A 12 25.53 9.94 -3.47
N ILE A 13 25.48 9.47 -4.71
CA ILE A 13 24.61 10.03 -5.75
C ILE A 13 23.78 8.91 -6.36
N TRP A 14 22.51 9.21 -6.63
CA TRP A 14 21.57 8.32 -7.29
C TRP A 14 21.04 9.01 -8.55
N THR A 15 21.61 8.69 -9.70
CA THR A 15 21.37 9.44 -10.95
C THR A 15 20.39 8.76 -11.89
N TYR A 16 19.75 9.59 -12.72
CA TYR A 16 18.88 9.17 -13.82
C TYR A 16 19.70 8.89 -15.09
N PRO A 17 19.10 8.24 -16.11
CA PRO A 17 19.63 8.22 -17.47
C PRO A 17 19.74 9.62 -18.08
N TYR A 18 20.52 9.71 -19.16
CA TYR A 18 20.96 10.90 -19.91
C TYR A 18 22.11 11.68 -19.28
N SER A 19 23.19 10.98 -18.95
CA SER A 19 24.42 11.65 -18.48
C SER A 19 25.17 12.45 -19.56
N TYR A 20 24.81 12.29 -20.83
CA TYR A 20 25.49 12.92 -21.97
C TYR A 20 24.86 14.24 -22.46
N THR A 21 23.78 14.70 -21.82
CA THR A 21 23.04 15.89 -22.23
C THR A 21 22.34 16.54 -21.04
N ASP A 22 22.06 17.84 -21.11
CA ASP A 22 21.24 18.55 -20.12
C ASP A 22 19.72 18.32 -20.32
N CYS A 23 19.35 17.51 -21.32
CA CYS A 23 17.98 17.12 -21.56
C CYS A 23 17.56 16.01 -20.60
N GLN A 24 16.41 16.18 -19.96
CA GLN A 24 15.85 15.18 -19.06
C GLN A 24 15.15 14.05 -19.83
N PRO A 25 15.17 12.80 -19.32
CA PRO A 25 14.37 11.71 -19.88
C PRO A 25 12.87 12.04 -19.81
N SER A 26 12.09 11.50 -20.76
CA SER A 26 10.66 11.82 -20.90
C SER A 26 9.81 11.44 -19.68
N ASP A 27 10.27 10.50 -18.85
CA ASP A 27 9.68 10.06 -17.59
C ASP A 27 10.49 10.50 -16.36
N HIS A 28 11.17 11.66 -16.43
CA HIS A 28 11.95 12.24 -15.33
C HIS A 28 11.24 12.26 -13.96
N TYR A 29 9.92 12.56 -13.91
CA TYR A 29 9.17 12.55 -12.64
C TYR A 29 9.08 11.16 -12.00
N PHE A 30 9.00 10.10 -12.81
CA PHE A 30 9.01 8.73 -12.34
C PHE A 30 10.35 8.40 -11.68
N PHE A 31 11.45 8.72 -12.35
CA PHE A 31 12.80 8.57 -11.80
C PHE A 31 12.97 9.38 -10.51
N ARG A 32 12.52 10.63 -10.48
CA ARG A 32 12.59 11.50 -9.30
C ARG A 32 11.83 10.93 -8.11
N ASN A 33 10.65 10.38 -8.31
CA ASN A 33 9.85 9.76 -7.25
C ASN A 33 10.54 8.51 -6.70
N LEU A 34 11.00 7.62 -7.58
CA LEU A 34 11.71 6.40 -7.17
C LEU A 34 13.02 6.69 -6.46
N SER A 35 13.80 7.66 -6.95
CA SER A 35 15.03 8.08 -6.28
C SER A 35 14.76 8.74 -4.93
N HIS A 36 13.68 9.52 -4.79
CA HIS A 36 13.27 10.06 -3.49
C HIS A 36 13.00 8.92 -2.48
N ILE A 37 12.28 7.88 -2.92
CA ILE A 37 11.99 6.70 -2.11
C ILE A 37 13.29 5.95 -1.73
N ALA A 38 14.17 5.70 -2.71
CA ALA A 38 15.42 4.98 -2.49
C ALA A 38 16.36 5.74 -1.54
N THR A 39 16.58 7.03 -1.79
CA THR A 39 17.46 7.86 -0.96
C THR A 39 16.91 8.06 0.45
N LYS A 40 15.59 8.11 0.62
CA LYS A 40 14.95 8.07 1.95
C LYS A 40 15.25 6.76 2.68
N ALA A 41 15.14 5.61 2.01
CA ALA A 41 15.43 4.30 2.61
C ALA A 41 16.93 4.12 2.95
N ILE A 42 17.83 4.59 2.07
CA ILE A 42 19.28 4.63 2.33
C ILE A 42 19.57 5.45 3.60
N ARG A 43 18.97 6.64 3.70
CA ARG A 43 19.12 7.50 4.87
C ARG A 43 18.61 6.83 6.14
N GLN A 44 17.50 6.10 6.08
CA GLN A 44 16.98 5.36 7.23
C GLN A 44 17.87 4.19 7.66
N THR A 45 18.66 3.61 6.74
CA THR A 45 19.48 2.42 7.02
C THR A 45 20.74 2.78 7.81
N HIS A 46 21.51 3.77 7.33
CA HIS A 46 22.83 4.10 7.89
C HIS A 46 23.09 5.63 8.00
N ASN A 47 22.02 6.44 7.97
CA ASN A 47 22.06 7.90 8.07
C ASN A 47 22.99 8.57 7.03
N LYS A 48 23.04 8.02 5.81
CA LYS A 48 23.72 8.65 4.67
C LYS A 48 22.72 9.33 3.75
N SER A 49 23.04 10.56 3.38
CA SER A 49 22.21 11.39 2.51
C SER A 49 22.74 11.30 1.09
N TYR A 50 22.03 10.55 0.25
CA TYR A 50 22.38 10.47 -1.17
C TYR A 50 21.65 11.59 -1.92
N ALA A 51 22.39 12.34 -2.74
CA ALA A 51 21.79 13.26 -3.69
C ALA A 51 21.14 12.46 -4.83
N TYR A 52 20.09 12.99 -5.46
CA TYR A 52 19.47 12.34 -6.61
C TYR A 52 18.96 13.35 -7.63
N GLY A 53 19.05 12.99 -8.92
CA GLY A 53 18.89 13.96 -10.00
C GLY A 53 19.51 13.51 -11.32
N ASP A 54 19.48 14.41 -12.30
CA ASP A 54 20.15 14.21 -13.58
C ASP A 54 21.68 14.15 -13.37
N ALA A 55 22.36 13.20 -14.02
CA ALA A 55 23.80 13.02 -13.85
C ALA A 55 24.61 14.22 -14.34
N SER A 56 24.11 14.90 -15.39
CA SER A 56 24.69 16.13 -15.93
C SER A 56 24.75 17.25 -14.88
N ASP A 57 23.71 17.35 -14.06
CA ASP A 57 23.55 18.40 -13.04
C ASP A 57 24.32 18.08 -11.76
N LEU A 58 24.32 16.81 -11.35
CA LEU A 58 24.93 16.40 -10.08
C LEU A 58 26.43 16.14 -10.18
N ILE A 59 26.94 15.82 -11.37
CA ILE A 59 28.34 15.47 -11.58
C ILE A 59 28.93 16.37 -12.69
N TYR A 60 28.66 16.04 -13.95
CA TYR A 60 29.02 16.80 -15.15
C TYR A 60 28.44 16.08 -16.39
N VAL A 61 28.31 16.80 -17.50
CA VAL A 61 27.96 16.21 -18.81
C VAL A 61 29.09 15.30 -19.29
N SER A 62 28.81 14.01 -19.44
CA SER A 62 29.77 12.99 -19.85
C SER A 62 29.56 12.54 -21.31
N SER A 63 30.34 11.58 -21.81
CA SER A 63 30.08 10.97 -23.13
C SER A 63 28.93 9.96 -23.14
N GLY A 64 28.28 9.76 -21.99
CA GLY A 64 27.27 8.74 -21.76
C GLY A 64 27.80 7.53 -21.00
N ILE A 65 26.92 6.89 -20.24
CA ILE A 65 27.20 5.68 -19.47
C ILE A 65 26.29 4.53 -19.91
N SER A 66 26.55 3.32 -19.41
CA SER A 66 25.76 2.14 -19.73
C SER A 66 24.27 2.32 -19.42
N ASN A 67 23.95 3.07 -18.36
CA ASN A 67 22.60 3.47 -17.97
C ASN A 67 21.81 4.13 -19.13
N ASP A 68 22.47 5.03 -19.86
CA ASP A 68 21.88 5.77 -20.98
C ASP A 68 21.54 4.84 -22.14
N TRP A 69 22.47 3.95 -22.48
CA TRP A 69 22.27 2.97 -23.55
C TRP A 69 21.17 1.95 -23.19
N VAL A 70 21.14 1.48 -21.94
CA VAL A 70 20.11 0.54 -21.45
C VAL A 70 18.73 1.18 -21.48
N TYR A 71 18.64 2.46 -21.14
CA TYR A 71 17.39 3.21 -21.22
C TYR A 71 16.92 3.37 -22.68
N ASP A 72 17.78 3.90 -23.56
CA ASP A 72 17.41 4.20 -24.95
C ASP A 72 17.25 2.98 -25.86
N LYS A 73 18.08 1.94 -25.68
CA LYS A 73 18.12 0.79 -26.59
C LYS A 73 17.32 -0.40 -26.09
N LEU A 74 17.25 -0.60 -24.77
CA LEU A 74 16.53 -1.74 -24.19
C LEU A 74 15.20 -1.33 -23.54
N GLY A 75 14.91 -0.04 -23.37
CA GLY A 75 13.65 0.43 -22.80
C GLY A 75 13.47 0.04 -21.32
N VAL A 76 14.55 -0.23 -20.60
CA VAL A 76 14.49 -0.60 -19.18
C VAL A 76 14.24 0.67 -18.36
N ARG A 77 13.06 0.74 -17.73
CA ARG A 77 12.59 1.93 -16.99
C ARG A 77 13.13 2.06 -15.56
N VAL A 78 13.26 0.96 -14.83
CA VAL A 78 13.90 0.99 -13.49
C VAL A 78 15.40 0.96 -13.74
N ASN A 79 15.99 2.13 -13.92
CA ASN A 79 17.34 2.27 -14.46
C ASN A 79 18.09 3.42 -13.77
N PHE A 80 19.08 3.07 -12.94
CA PHE A 80 19.78 4.04 -12.09
C PHE A 80 21.27 3.76 -12.03
N ALA A 81 22.08 4.82 -12.00
CA ALA A 81 23.47 4.72 -11.61
C ALA A 81 23.63 5.24 -10.18
N VAL A 82 24.35 4.48 -9.37
CA VAL A 82 24.50 4.71 -7.93
C VAL A 82 25.98 4.87 -7.62
N GLU A 83 26.35 6.09 -7.26
CA GLU A 83 27.65 6.41 -6.67
C GLU A 83 27.62 6.00 -5.19
N LEU A 84 28.50 5.07 -4.82
CA LEU A 84 28.48 4.42 -3.52
C LEU A 84 28.91 5.34 -2.35
N ARG A 85 28.86 4.78 -1.14
CA ARG A 85 28.90 5.46 0.17
C ARG A 85 30.08 6.41 0.39
N ASP A 86 31.25 6.13 -0.17
CA ASP A 86 32.42 6.98 0.03
C ASP A 86 32.23 8.33 -0.69
N LEU A 87 32.93 9.37 -0.24
CA LEU A 87 32.95 10.69 -0.91
C LEU A 87 34.27 10.90 -1.68
N GLY A 88 34.97 9.81 -2.01
CA GLY A 88 36.25 9.81 -2.70
C GLY A 88 37.48 9.80 -1.79
N GLN A 89 37.29 9.63 -0.47
CA GLN A 89 38.39 9.56 0.50
C GLN A 89 39.32 8.37 0.24
N TYR A 90 38.76 7.27 -0.29
CA TYR A 90 39.50 6.03 -0.55
C TYR A 90 39.62 5.72 -2.05
N HIS A 91 39.31 6.70 -2.90
CA HIS A 91 39.29 6.55 -4.36
C HIS A 91 38.47 5.30 -4.76
N PHE A 92 39.02 4.43 -5.60
CA PHE A 92 38.34 3.22 -6.09
C PHE A 92 38.42 2.01 -5.15
N LEU A 93 39.11 2.12 -4.00
CA LEU A 93 39.35 1.00 -3.10
C LEU A 93 38.66 1.22 -1.75
N LEU A 94 37.39 0.81 -1.70
CA LEU A 94 36.58 0.93 -0.49
C LEU A 94 37.14 0.06 0.65
N PRO A 95 37.33 0.60 1.87
CA PRO A 95 37.79 -0.18 3.01
C PRO A 95 36.84 -1.33 3.34
N GLY A 96 37.38 -2.47 3.78
CA GLY A 96 36.59 -3.68 4.07
C GLY A 96 35.43 -3.45 5.05
N TRP A 97 35.61 -2.55 6.02
CA TRP A 97 34.58 -2.20 7.00
C TRP A 97 33.42 -1.36 6.42
N GLN A 98 33.58 -0.75 5.24
CA GLN A 98 32.53 -0.02 4.54
C GLN A 98 31.76 -0.88 3.54
N ILE A 99 32.28 -2.04 3.13
CA ILE A 99 31.63 -2.90 2.11
C ILE A 99 30.23 -3.31 2.55
N LYS A 100 30.09 -3.85 3.76
CA LYS A 100 28.79 -4.31 4.28
C LYS A 100 27.78 -3.15 4.46
N PRO A 101 28.12 -2.03 5.11
CA PRO A 101 27.22 -0.87 5.21
C PRO A 101 26.76 -0.34 3.85
N THR A 102 27.68 -0.24 2.87
CA THR A 102 27.35 0.17 1.50
C THR A 102 26.36 -0.77 0.84
N ALA A 103 26.55 -2.09 0.99
CA ALA A 103 25.63 -3.08 0.44
C ALA A 103 24.24 -2.99 1.09
N GLU A 104 24.18 -2.81 2.41
CA GLU A 104 22.91 -2.66 3.16
C GLU A 104 22.15 -1.39 2.74
N GLU A 105 22.83 -0.25 2.57
CA GLU A 105 22.24 0.99 2.07
C GLU A 105 21.62 0.82 0.69
N VAL A 106 22.44 0.38 -0.26
CA VAL A 106 22.02 0.25 -1.66
C VAL A 106 20.89 -0.76 -1.78
N TRP A 107 20.98 -1.88 -1.06
CA TRP A 107 19.93 -2.88 -1.06
C TRP A 107 18.61 -2.33 -0.49
N ALA A 108 18.65 -1.57 0.61
CA ALA A 108 17.46 -0.93 1.17
C ALA A 108 16.81 0.06 0.19
N GLY A 109 17.62 0.84 -0.55
CA GLY A 109 17.11 1.72 -1.61
C GLY A 109 16.41 0.96 -2.74
N ILE A 110 17.03 -0.13 -3.20
CA ILE A 110 16.48 -1.01 -4.25
C ILE A 110 15.19 -1.70 -3.75
N GLU A 111 15.21 -2.25 -2.54
CA GLU A 111 14.06 -2.90 -1.92
C GLU A 111 12.89 -1.93 -1.77
N ALA A 112 13.13 -0.69 -1.36
CA ALA A 112 12.09 0.34 -1.25
C ALA A 112 11.47 0.70 -2.60
N ILE A 113 12.28 0.78 -3.67
CA ILE A 113 11.78 0.96 -5.04
C ILE A 113 10.88 -0.21 -5.42
N PHE A 114 11.35 -1.45 -5.23
CA PHE A 114 10.55 -2.62 -5.59
C PHE A 114 9.30 -2.76 -4.73
N ALA A 115 9.36 -2.43 -3.44
CA ALA A 115 8.21 -2.43 -2.55
C ALA A 115 7.18 -1.39 -3.00
N HIS A 116 7.59 -0.18 -3.36
CA HIS A 116 6.69 0.84 -3.90
C HIS A 116 6.04 0.39 -5.22
N LEU A 117 6.84 -0.16 -6.14
CA LEU A 117 6.37 -0.68 -7.42
C LEU A 117 5.50 -1.95 -7.27
N SER A 118 5.63 -2.68 -6.16
CA SER A 118 4.83 -3.87 -5.84
C SER A 118 3.59 -3.55 -5.03
N GLN A 119 3.54 -2.39 -4.36
CA GLN A 119 2.40 -1.95 -3.55
C GLN A 119 1.27 -1.33 -4.37
N SER A 120 1.53 -0.92 -5.62
CA SER A 120 0.49 -0.41 -6.52
C SER A 120 -0.10 -1.52 -7.39
N GLU A 121 -0.75 -2.50 -6.78
CA GLU A 121 -1.80 -3.24 -7.49
C GLU A 121 -3.10 -2.42 -7.47
N ASP A 122 -3.03 -1.23 -8.06
CA ASP A 122 -4.19 -0.36 -8.21
C ASP A 122 -5.12 -0.92 -9.29
N MET A 123 -6.36 -0.40 -9.36
CA MET A 123 -7.34 -0.79 -10.38
C MET A 123 -6.77 -0.77 -11.81
N CYS A 124 -5.85 0.16 -12.11
CA CYS A 124 -5.14 0.21 -13.38
C CYS A 124 -4.24 -1.03 -13.59
N ALA A 125 -3.50 -1.47 -12.59
CA ALA A 125 -2.65 -2.67 -12.68
C ALA A 125 -3.48 -3.93 -12.91
N LEU A 126 -4.61 -4.08 -12.23
CA LEU A 126 -5.54 -5.19 -12.44
C LEU A 126 -6.12 -5.18 -13.87
N TYR A 127 -6.44 -4.00 -14.41
CA TYR A 127 -6.88 -3.83 -15.78
C TYR A 127 -5.80 -4.24 -16.79
N LEU A 128 -4.58 -3.73 -16.63
CA LEU A 128 -3.44 -4.03 -17.52
C LEU A 128 -3.09 -5.52 -17.51
N LYS A 129 -3.23 -6.19 -16.37
CA LYS A 129 -3.04 -7.65 -16.21
C LYS A 129 -4.23 -8.49 -16.69
N LYS A 130 -5.32 -7.87 -17.18
CA LYS A 130 -6.57 -8.53 -17.59
C LYS A 130 -7.21 -9.39 -16.49
N LEU A 131 -7.08 -8.94 -15.24
CA LEU A 131 -7.70 -9.59 -14.08
C LEU A 131 -9.11 -9.03 -13.78
N LEU A 132 -9.50 -7.94 -14.45
CA LEU A 132 -10.84 -7.38 -14.36
C LEU A 132 -11.76 -7.95 -15.46
N PRO A 133 -13.08 -8.01 -15.21
CA PRO A 133 -14.06 -8.37 -16.25
C PRO A 133 -13.96 -7.44 -17.47
N GLN A 134 -14.25 -7.97 -18.66
CA GLN A 134 -14.16 -7.19 -19.91
C GLN A 134 -15.14 -5.98 -19.96
N ASN A 135 -16.32 -6.12 -19.36
CA ASN A 135 -17.37 -5.08 -19.35
C ASN A 135 -17.39 -4.30 -18.02
N ILE A 136 -16.21 -3.97 -17.48
CA ILE A 136 -16.10 -3.20 -16.24
C ILE A 136 -16.24 -1.70 -16.50
N HIS A 137 -17.00 -1.03 -15.62
CA HIS A 137 -17.12 0.42 -15.58
C HIS A 137 -16.66 0.91 -14.21
N ILE A 138 -15.80 1.93 -14.18
CA ILE A 138 -15.25 2.50 -12.94
C ILE A 138 -15.80 3.91 -12.77
N ILE A 139 -16.48 4.17 -11.66
CA ILE A 139 -17.13 5.47 -11.41
C ILE A 139 -16.59 6.03 -10.10
N GLY A 140 -15.85 7.13 -10.20
CA GLY A 140 -15.46 7.94 -9.05
C GLY A 140 -16.62 8.83 -8.59
N TYR A 141 -16.81 8.93 -7.27
CA TYR A 141 -17.83 9.78 -6.67
C TYR A 141 -17.26 10.56 -5.49
N ALA A 142 -17.33 11.90 -5.54
CA ALA A 142 -16.99 12.74 -4.39
C ALA A 142 -17.62 14.14 -4.50
N ARG A 143 -17.51 14.94 -3.44
CA ARG A 143 -18.02 16.33 -3.39
C ARG A 143 -17.30 17.27 -4.35
N SER A 144 -16.02 17.03 -4.61
CA SER A 144 -15.19 17.89 -5.45
C SER A 144 -15.64 17.81 -6.91
N LYS A 145 -15.76 18.96 -7.57
CA LYS A 145 -16.02 19.00 -9.01
C LYS A 145 -14.70 18.79 -9.76
N ARG A 146 -14.45 17.54 -10.19
CA ARG A 146 -13.29 17.15 -11.00
C ARG A 146 -13.76 16.43 -12.26
N THR A 147 -12.91 16.40 -13.28
CA THR A 147 -13.09 15.59 -14.48
C THR A 147 -12.21 14.33 -14.41
N VAL A 148 -12.51 13.33 -15.24
CA VAL A 148 -11.64 12.16 -15.39
C VAL A 148 -10.25 12.57 -15.85
N ASP A 149 -10.14 13.60 -16.71
CA ASP A 149 -8.85 14.14 -17.16
C ASP A 149 -8.06 14.81 -16.03
N ASP A 150 -8.72 15.46 -15.07
CA ASP A 150 -8.03 16.00 -13.88
C ASP A 150 -7.45 14.87 -13.02
N ILE A 151 -8.21 13.79 -12.85
CA ILE A 151 -7.78 12.62 -12.07
C ILE A 151 -6.63 11.94 -12.80
N ARG A 152 -6.77 11.70 -14.10
CA ARG A 152 -5.72 11.15 -14.96
C ARG A 152 -4.42 11.95 -14.85
N ARG A 153 -4.48 13.27 -14.99
CA ARG A 153 -3.30 14.15 -14.84
C ARG A 153 -2.64 14.04 -13.47
N SER A 154 -3.41 13.78 -12.41
CA SER A 154 -2.86 13.56 -11.07
C SER A 154 -2.20 12.18 -10.91
N VAL A 155 -2.58 11.20 -11.71
CA VAL A 155 -2.08 9.81 -11.64
C VAL A 155 -0.92 9.58 -12.61
N ASP A 156 -0.93 10.23 -13.78
CA ASP A 156 0.07 10.10 -14.84
C ASP A 156 1.54 10.18 -14.34
N PRO A 157 1.92 11.07 -13.39
CA PRO A 157 3.29 11.12 -12.87
C PRO A 157 3.75 9.83 -12.16
N TYR A 158 2.82 9.00 -11.69
CA TYR A 158 3.08 7.80 -10.91
C TYR A 158 3.02 6.52 -11.75
N VAL A 159 2.61 6.58 -13.02
CA VAL A 159 2.43 5.40 -13.88
C VAL A 159 3.60 5.24 -14.85
N ALA A 160 4.29 4.09 -14.76
CA ALA A 160 5.33 3.71 -15.71
C ALA A 160 4.84 2.70 -16.74
N LEU A 161 4.72 3.13 -18.00
CA LEU A 161 4.21 2.32 -19.13
C LEU A 161 5.36 1.82 -20.00
N LYS A 162 5.60 0.51 -20.09
CA LYS A 162 6.80 -0.07 -20.72
C LYS A 162 6.90 0.20 -22.21
N ASP A 163 5.77 0.17 -22.92
CA ASP A 163 5.72 0.26 -24.38
C ASP A 163 4.43 0.92 -24.89
N ASN A 164 4.33 1.07 -26.21
CA ASN A 164 3.15 1.64 -26.87
C ASN A 164 1.89 0.78 -26.70
N GLU A 165 2.03 -0.53 -26.49
CA GLU A 165 0.89 -1.43 -26.28
C GLU A 165 0.29 -1.21 -24.88
N GLU A 166 1.14 -1.10 -23.85
CA GLU A 166 0.74 -0.77 -22.49
C GLU A 166 0.18 0.65 -22.42
N ARG A 167 0.71 1.59 -23.21
CA ARG A 167 0.13 2.93 -23.37
C ARG A 167 -1.27 2.89 -23.97
N ALA A 168 -1.50 2.12 -25.02
CA ALA A 168 -2.82 1.97 -25.62
C ALA A 168 -3.82 1.34 -24.61
N LYS A 169 -3.40 0.35 -23.83
CA LYS A 169 -4.24 -0.24 -22.76
C LYS A 169 -4.52 0.75 -21.63
N TYR A 170 -3.55 1.57 -21.25
CA TYR A 170 -3.74 2.64 -20.28
C TYR A 170 -4.73 3.70 -20.77
N ASP A 171 -4.66 4.08 -22.05
CA ASP A 171 -5.64 4.98 -22.66
C ASP A 171 -7.05 4.36 -22.66
N GLN A 172 -7.17 3.07 -22.98
CA GLN A 172 -8.43 2.32 -22.86
C GLN A 172 -8.96 2.27 -21.43
N PHE A 173 -8.08 2.10 -20.43
CA PHE A 173 -8.46 2.14 -19.02
C PHE A 173 -9.14 3.47 -18.69
N TRP A 174 -8.60 4.61 -19.11
CA TRP A 174 -9.24 5.89 -18.84
C TRP A 174 -10.57 6.10 -19.57
N GLN A 175 -10.80 5.42 -20.70
CA GLN A 175 -12.09 5.49 -21.42
C GLN A 175 -13.24 4.82 -20.67
N ILE A 176 -12.95 3.81 -19.82
CA ILE A 176 -13.96 3.14 -18.99
C ILE A 176 -14.17 3.82 -17.62
N ASN A 177 -13.38 4.85 -17.31
CA ASN A 177 -13.49 5.63 -16.09
C ASN A 177 -14.46 6.80 -16.27
N GLN A 178 -15.28 7.03 -15.26
CA GLN A 178 -16.23 8.13 -15.19
C GLN A 178 -16.17 8.78 -13.81
N TYR A 179 -16.63 10.02 -13.72
CA TYR A 179 -16.65 10.76 -12.46
C TYR A 179 -17.96 11.51 -12.29
N ILE A 180 -18.57 11.38 -11.12
CA ILE A 180 -19.81 12.07 -10.75
C ILE A 180 -19.54 12.86 -9.48
N ALA A 181 -19.77 14.17 -9.52
CA ALA A 181 -19.69 15.01 -8.33
C ALA A 181 -21.02 14.97 -7.57
N GLY A 182 -20.98 14.76 -6.26
CA GLY A 182 -22.17 14.71 -5.41
C GLY A 182 -21.85 14.64 -3.91
N ASN A 183 -22.84 14.96 -3.09
CA ASN A 183 -22.73 14.89 -1.64
C ASN A 183 -23.23 13.55 -1.09
N THR A 184 -22.49 13.02 -0.13
CA THR A 184 -22.78 11.72 0.50
C THR A 184 -23.99 11.74 1.45
N ASP A 185 -24.55 12.92 1.73
CA ASP A 185 -25.71 13.12 2.61
C ASP A 185 -27.00 13.47 1.84
N GLN A 186 -26.95 13.60 0.51
CA GLN A 186 -28.10 13.95 -0.32
C GLN A 186 -28.60 12.74 -1.12
N THR A 187 -29.77 12.21 -0.78
CA THR A 187 -30.39 11.08 -1.50
C THR A 187 -30.60 11.38 -2.99
N SER A 188 -30.89 12.63 -3.36
CA SER A 188 -31.05 13.04 -4.77
C SER A 188 -29.80 12.78 -5.61
N ASP A 189 -28.62 12.96 -5.04
CA ASP A 189 -27.35 12.76 -5.75
C ASP A 189 -27.13 11.27 -6.05
N TYR A 190 -27.51 10.40 -5.11
CA TYR A 190 -27.48 8.95 -5.32
C TYR A 190 -28.50 8.49 -6.38
N MET A 191 -29.68 9.12 -6.46
CA MET A 191 -30.65 8.81 -7.52
C MET A 191 -30.15 9.21 -8.92
N ALA A 192 -29.37 10.30 -9.01
CA ALA A 192 -28.71 10.67 -10.26
C ALA A 192 -27.65 9.64 -10.67
N VAL A 193 -26.87 9.12 -9.72
CA VAL A 193 -25.93 8.02 -9.96
C VAL A 193 -26.68 6.75 -10.40
N ASP A 194 -27.78 6.38 -9.76
CA ASP A 194 -28.53 5.18 -10.12
C ASP A 194 -29.12 5.28 -11.54
N SER A 195 -29.64 6.46 -11.89
CA SER A 195 -30.13 6.73 -13.26
C SER A 195 -29.02 6.61 -14.29
N HIS A 196 -27.80 7.01 -13.93
CA HIS A 196 -26.61 6.86 -14.78
C HIS A 196 -26.17 5.39 -14.91
N LEU A 197 -26.13 4.65 -13.80
CA LEU A 197 -25.82 3.22 -13.78
C LEU A 197 -26.82 2.43 -14.64
N LYS A 198 -28.13 2.66 -14.47
CA LYS A 198 -29.17 1.96 -15.24
C LYS A 198 -29.02 2.13 -16.75
N LYS A 199 -28.56 3.29 -17.22
CA LYS A 199 -28.26 3.51 -18.65
C LYS A 199 -27.14 2.58 -19.11
N ILE A 200 -26.06 2.50 -18.36
CA ILE A 200 -24.92 1.61 -18.66
C ILE A 200 -25.35 0.14 -18.63
N GLU A 201 -26.11 -0.25 -17.61
CA GLU A 201 -26.51 -1.64 -17.36
C GLU A 201 -27.52 -2.16 -18.39
N SER A 202 -28.33 -1.26 -18.97
CA SER A 202 -29.32 -1.62 -19.99
C SER A 202 -28.72 -2.34 -21.22
N TYR A 203 -27.42 -2.19 -21.45
CA TYR A 203 -26.70 -2.84 -22.55
C TYR A 203 -26.22 -4.27 -22.24
N TYR A 204 -26.19 -4.70 -20.97
CA TYR A 204 -25.49 -5.93 -20.54
C TYR A 204 -26.36 -6.96 -19.79
N GLY A 205 -27.61 -6.63 -19.44
CA GLY A 205 -28.57 -7.54 -18.82
C GLY A 205 -28.35 -7.80 -17.32
N VAL A 206 -27.25 -8.46 -16.94
CA VAL A 206 -26.88 -8.68 -15.53
C VAL A 206 -25.82 -7.67 -15.12
N SER A 207 -26.08 -6.92 -14.04
CA SER A 207 -25.15 -5.92 -13.51
C SER A 207 -24.73 -6.23 -12.08
N ASN A 208 -23.44 -6.34 -11.85
CA ASN A 208 -22.89 -6.45 -10.51
C ASN A 208 -22.36 -5.09 -10.07
N ARG A 209 -22.66 -4.67 -8.84
CA ARG A 209 -22.23 -3.38 -8.29
C ARG A 209 -21.29 -3.60 -7.10
N LEU A 210 -20.08 -3.04 -7.16
CA LEU A 210 -19.11 -3.04 -6.07
C LEU A 210 -18.89 -1.60 -5.62
N PHE A 211 -19.20 -1.33 -4.35
CA PHE A 211 -19.05 0.00 -3.75
C PHE A 211 -17.83 0.01 -2.84
N TYR A 212 -16.82 0.83 -3.16
CA TYR A 212 -15.64 1.02 -2.32
C TYR A 212 -15.78 2.32 -1.51
N LEU A 213 -15.96 2.20 -0.20
CA LEU A 213 -16.13 3.34 0.71
C LEU A 213 -14.77 3.85 1.22
N ALA A 214 -14.05 4.56 0.36
CA ALA A 214 -12.88 5.35 0.76
C ALA A 214 -13.30 6.67 1.45
N LEU A 215 -14.12 6.54 2.50
CA LEU A 215 -14.74 7.65 3.23
C LEU A 215 -14.34 7.62 4.71
N PRO A 216 -14.45 8.76 5.42
CA PRO A 216 -14.30 8.78 6.87
C PRO A 216 -15.36 7.89 7.56
N PRO A 217 -15.05 7.26 8.71
CA PRO A 217 -15.97 6.36 9.42
C PRO A 217 -17.29 7.01 9.83
N SER A 218 -17.28 8.32 10.09
CA SER A 218 -18.45 9.08 10.53
C SER A 218 -19.61 9.08 9.53
N VAL A 219 -19.34 8.78 8.24
CA VAL A 219 -20.37 8.76 7.20
C VAL A 219 -20.74 7.35 6.75
N TYR A 220 -20.10 6.29 7.26
CA TYR A 220 -20.33 4.92 6.79
C TYR A 220 -21.77 4.46 6.88
N ALA A 221 -22.41 4.58 8.05
CA ALA A 221 -23.79 4.11 8.24
C ALA A 221 -24.78 4.88 7.35
N VAL A 222 -24.62 6.20 7.23
CA VAL A 222 -25.48 7.05 6.40
C VAL A 222 -25.31 6.73 4.92
N THR A 223 -24.06 6.62 4.45
CA THR A 223 -23.77 6.23 3.06
C THR A 223 -24.27 4.81 2.76
N ALA A 224 -24.08 3.86 3.67
CA ALA A 224 -24.55 2.49 3.50
C ALA A 224 -26.07 2.41 3.38
N ALA A 225 -26.81 3.15 4.21
CA ALA A 225 -28.28 3.24 4.13
C ALA A 225 -28.75 3.89 2.82
N ALA A 226 -28.08 4.95 2.37
CA ALA A 226 -28.38 5.60 1.10
C ALA A 226 -28.12 4.65 -0.09
N LEU A 227 -27.00 3.93 -0.09
CA LEU A 227 -26.67 2.94 -1.12
C LEU A 227 -27.70 1.82 -1.17
N GLN A 228 -28.07 1.28 -0.01
CA GLN A 228 -29.04 0.19 0.10
C GLN A 228 -30.40 0.58 -0.48
N SER A 229 -30.86 1.81 -0.21
CA SER A 229 -32.17 2.28 -0.64
C SER A 229 -32.24 2.75 -2.10
N THR A 230 -31.11 3.08 -2.72
CA THR A 230 -31.11 3.72 -4.06
C THR A 230 -30.28 3.02 -5.12
N LEU A 231 -29.15 2.41 -4.75
CA LEU A 231 -28.10 1.99 -5.69
C LEU A 231 -27.89 0.49 -5.74
N MET A 232 -28.73 -0.32 -5.10
CA MET A 232 -28.60 -1.77 -5.19
C MET A 232 -28.94 -2.28 -6.60
N SER A 233 -28.12 -3.21 -7.10
CA SER A 233 -28.40 -3.89 -8.36
C SER A 233 -29.71 -4.69 -8.26
N GLN A 234 -30.48 -4.67 -9.34
CA GLN A 234 -31.74 -5.41 -9.45
C GLN A 234 -31.57 -6.79 -10.08
N THR A 235 -30.44 -7.06 -10.75
CA THR A 235 -30.23 -8.29 -11.53
C THR A 235 -29.01 -9.09 -11.10
N GLY A 236 -27.98 -8.44 -10.54
CA GLY A 236 -26.76 -9.07 -10.05
C GLY A 236 -26.50 -8.80 -8.57
N TRP A 237 -25.30 -9.15 -8.11
CA TRP A 237 -24.93 -8.92 -6.71
C TRP A 237 -24.52 -7.47 -6.47
N SER A 238 -24.70 -7.04 -5.21
CA SER A 238 -24.19 -5.76 -4.71
C SER A 238 -23.30 -6.03 -3.51
N ARG A 239 -22.06 -5.51 -3.53
CA ARG A 239 -21.06 -5.71 -2.46
C ARG A 239 -20.50 -4.37 -2.00
N LEU A 240 -20.25 -4.27 -0.71
CA LEU A 240 -19.74 -3.10 -0.04
C LEU A 240 -18.35 -3.40 0.53
N VAL A 241 -17.35 -2.64 0.10
CA VAL A 241 -15.97 -2.68 0.60
C VAL A 241 -15.73 -1.44 1.44
N PHE A 242 -15.19 -1.59 2.65
CA PHE A 242 -14.91 -0.47 3.54
C PHE A 242 -13.70 -0.74 4.43
N GLU A 243 -13.05 0.33 4.87
CA GLU A 243 -11.76 0.29 5.53
C GLU A 243 -11.86 0.56 7.03
N LYS A 244 -10.78 0.24 7.75
CA LYS A 244 -10.64 0.59 9.17
C LYS A 244 -10.66 2.12 9.34
N PRO A 245 -11.11 2.65 10.50
CA PRO A 245 -11.51 1.94 11.72
C PRO A 245 -12.97 1.43 11.76
N PHE A 246 -13.16 0.24 12.35
CA PHE A 246 -14.47 -0.40 12.57
C PHE A 246 -14.99 -0.15 13.99
N GLY A 247 -15.12 1.12 14.36
CA GLY A 247 -15.33 1.54 15.76
C GLY A 247 -14.01 1.78 16.51
N ARG A 248 -14.12 2.17 17.78
CA ARG A 248 -12.98 2.46 18.68
C ARG A 248 -12.88 1.47 19.86
N ASP A 249 -13.92 0.69 20.09
CA ASP A 249 -14.07 -0.28 21.16
C ASP A 249 -15.18 -1.27 20.77
N SER A 250 -15.43 -2.26 21.62
CA SER A 250 -16.48 -3.27 21.39
C SER A 250 -17.86 -2.63 21.19
N GLN A 251 -18.24 -1.67 22.03
CA GLN A 251 -19.56 -1.04 21.97
C GLN A 251 -19.81 -0.29 20.64
N SER A 252 -18.86 0.55 20.23
CA SER A 252 -18.97 1.31 18.98
C SER A 252 -18.83 0.42 17.75
N SER A 253 -18.07 -0.68 17.83
CA SER A 253 -18.00 -1.69 16.77
C SER A 253 -19.30 -2.48 16.62
N ASP A 254 -19.94 -2.83 17.74
CA ASP A 254 -21.24 -3.50 17.76
C ASP A 254 -22.33 -2.61 17.17
N GLN A 255 -22.36 -1.32 17.53
CA GLN A 255 -23.31 -0.35 16.95
C GLN A 255 -23.15 -0.23 15.42
N LEU A 256 -21.91 -0.14 14.92
CA LEU A 256 -21.64 -0.11 13.49
C LEU A 256 -22.06 -1.43 12.81
N SER A 257 -21.76 -2.56 13.45
CA SER A 257 -22.07 -3.89 12.91
C SER A 257 -23.58 -4.12 12.86
N GLU A 258 -24.32 -3.75 13.89
CA GLU A 258 -25.78 -3.82 13.95
C GLU A 258 -26.40 -2.94 12.85
N ALA A 259 -25.95 -1.68 12.74
CA ALA A 259 -26.41 -0.76 11.70
C ALA A 259 -26.17 -1.30 10.28
N LEU A 260 -25.02 -1.94 10.01
CA LEU A 260 -24.74 -2.52 8.70
C LEU A 260 -25.50 -3.84 8.46
N SER A 261 -25.64 -4.68 9.48
CA SER A 261 -26.30 -5.99 9.37
C SER A 261 -27.81 -5.89 9.10
N THR A 262 -28.44 -4.78 9.50
CA THR A 262 -29.85 -4.50 9.16
C THR A 262 -30.05 -4.12 7.70
N LEU A 263 -28.97 -3.69 7.02
CA LEU A 263 -29.01 -3.19 5.64
C LEU A 263 -28.47 -4.20 4.63
N PHE A 264 -27.42 -4.94 4.98
CA PHE A 264 -26.70 -5.85 4.11
C PHE A 264 -26.50 -7.21 4.77
N SER A 265 -26.53 -8.27 3.97
CA SER A 265 -26.09 -9.58 4.43
C SER A 265 -24.57 -9.67 4.51
N GLU A 266 -24.05 -10.57 5.36
CA GLU A 266 -22.61 -10.64 5.65
C GLU A 266 -21.75 -11.06 4.44
N ASP A 267 -22.32 -11.73 3.43
CA ASP A 267 -21.67 -12.05 2.15
C ASP A 267 -21.57 -10.85 1.20
N GLN A 268 -22.26 -9.75 1.50
CA GLN A 268 -22.15 -8.47 0.79
C GLN A 268 -21.10 -7.55 1.41
N LEU A 269 -20.68 -7.80 2.66
CA LEU A 269 -19.81 -6.91 3.42
C LEU A 269 -18.35 -7.37 3.40
N TYR A 270 -17.47 -6.53 2.87
CA TYR A 270 -16.03 -6.76 2.74
C TYR A 270 -15.26 -5.73 3.57
N ARG A 271 -14.88 -6.13 4.78
CA ARG A 271 -14.08 -5.34 5.72
C ARG A 271 -12.60 -5.50 5.38
N ILE A 272 -11.93 -4.41 5.03
CA ILE A 272 -10.52 -4.46 4.62
C ILE A 272 -9.59 -4.45 5.82
N ASP A 273 -8.78 -5.50 5.89
CA ASP A 273 -7.49 -5.49 6.57
C ASP A 273 -6.41 -5.83 5.52
N HIS A 274 -5.65 -4.83 5.10
CA HIS A 274 -4.70 -4.96 4.00
C HIS A 274 -3.54 -5.92 4.31
N TYR A 275 -3.28 -6.27 5.58
CA TYR A 275 -2.26 -7.27 5.91
C TYR A 275 -2.62 -8.66 5.39
N LEU A 276 -3.92 -8.99 5.32
CA LEU A 276 -4.39 -10.25 4.75
C LEU A 276 -4.12 -10.36 3.23
N GLY A 277 -3.85 -9.23 2.57
CA GLY A 277 -3.44 -9.19 1.16
C GLY A 277 -1.94 -9.43 0.94
N LYS A 278 -1.11 -9.40 1.99
CA LYS A 278 0.34 -9.59 1.86
C LYS A 278 0.65 -11.06 1.57
N GLU A 279 1.48 -11.30 0.56
CA GLU A 279 1.85 -12.64 0.09
C GLU A 279 2.34 -13.55 1.23
N MET A 280 3.26 -13.04 2.06
CA MET A 280 3.81 -13.82 3.17
C MET A 280 2.77 -14.14 4.26
N VAL A 281 1.78 -13.27 4.46
CA VAL A 281 0.68 -13.50 5.41
C VAL A 281 -0.25 -14.60 4.87
N GLN A 282 -0.56 -14.56 3.57
CA GLN A 282 -1.35 -15.63 2.92
C GLN A 282 -0.62 -16.97 2.96
N ASN A 283 0.71 -16.97 2.83
CA ASN A 283 1.51 -18.18 2.81
C ASN A 283 1.55 -18.93 4.17
N ILE A 284 1.20 -18.29 5.28
CA ILE A 284 1.14 -18.92 6.61
C ILE A 284 0.27 -20.19 6.57
N MET A 285 -0.89 -20.13 5.91
CA MET A 285 -1.78 -21.29 5.82
C MET A 285 -1.17 -22.45 5.03
N ALA A 286 -0.49 -22.15 3.92
CA ALA A 286 0.18 -23.15 3.10
C ALA A 286 1.34 -23.80 3.87
N ILE A 287 2.14 -23.00 4.58
CA ILE A 287 3.21 -23.49 5.44
C ILE A 287 2.66 -24.44 6.50
N ARG A 288 1.64 -24.04 7.26
CA ARG A 288 1.10 -24.82 8.38
C ARG A 288 0.41 -26.11 7.95
N PHE A 289 -0.46 -26.05 6.95
CA PHE A 289 -1.41 -27.15 6.68
C PHE A 289 -1.03 -28.05 5.49
N SER A 290 -0.12 -27.60 4.62
CA SER A 290 0.35 -28.38 3.47
C SER A 290 1.66 -29.14 3.73
N ASN A 291 2.29 -28.94 4.90
CA ASN A 291 3.56 -29.56 5.24
C ASN A 291 3.45 -30.48 6.45
N THR A 292 3.81 -31.75 6.28
CA THR A 292 3.78 -32.78 7.34
C THR A 292 4.68 -32.41 8.52
N LEU A 293 5.81 -31.74 8.27
CA LEU A 293 6.73 -31.29 9.31
C LEU A 293 6.06 -30.39 10.34
N PHE A 294 5.26 -29.42 9.89
CA PHE A 294 4.57 -28.48 10.76
C PHE A 294 3.30 -29.08 11.36
N LYS A 295 2.65 -30.05 10.69
CA LYS A 295 1.44 -30.70 11.20
C LYS A 295 1.59 -31.26 12.62
N TYR A 296 2.73 -31.86 12.96
CA TYR A 296 2.95 -32.49 14.27
C TYR A 296 3.69 -31.61 15.29
N ASN A 297 4.34 -30.54 14.83
CA ASN A 297 5.18 -29.68 15.68
C ASN A 297 4.60 -28.29 15.92
N TRP A 298 3.38 -28.01 15.45
CA TRP A 298 2.74 -26.70 15.63
C TRP A 298 1.84 -26.67 16.86
N ASN A 299 2.42 -26.95 18.03
CA ASN A 299 1.73 -27.02 19.32
C ASN A 299 2.68 -26.66 20.48
N ASN A 300 2.15 -26.63 21.71
CA ASN A 300 2.88 -26.26 22.93
C ASN A 300 3.93 -27.28 23.38
N GLU A 301 3.97 -28.49 22.82
CA GLU A 301 5.02 -29.48 23.11
C GLU A 301 6.32 -29.15 22.35
N SER A 302 6.20 -28.52 21.18
CA SER A 302 7.34 -28.17 20.31
C SER A 302 7.63 -26.67 20.25
N ILE A 303 6.66 -25.80 20.55
CA ILE A 303 6.79 -24.34 20.46
C ILE A 303 6.84 -23.74 21.87
N SER A 304 7.97 -23.12 22.21
CA SER A 304 8.14 -22.42 23.49
C SER A 304 7.47 -21.04 23.52
N SER A 305 7.51 -20.30 22.41
CA SER A 305 6.90 -18.97 22.30
C SER A 305 6.68 -18.59 20.83
N VAL A 306 5.76 -17.65 20.61
CA VAL A 306 5.48 -17.03 19.31
C VAL A 306 5.59 -15.53 19.48
N GLU A 307 6.39 -14.88 18.65
CA GLU A 307 6.56 -13.43 18.64
C GLU A 307 6.11 -12.87 17.29
N ILE A 308 5.22 -11.86 17.32
CA ILE A 308 4.73 -11.17 16.13
C ILE A 308 5.19 -9.72 16.23
N LEU A 309 6.16 -9.33 15.40
CA LEU A 309 6.74 -8.00 15.45
C LEU A 309 6.24 -7.12 14.31
N PHE A 310 5.88 -5.89 14.66
CA PHE A 310 5.70 -4.79 13.71
C PHE A 310 6.58 -3.62 14.16
N LYS A 311 7.42 -3.13 13.25
CA LYS A 311 8.35 -2.03 13.50
C LYS A 311 8.34 -1.10 12.31
N GLU A 312 8.23 0.20 12.59
CA GLU A 312 8.39 1.25 11.59
C GLU A 312 9.58 2.12 11.98
N PRO A 313 10.47 2.47 11.05
CA PRO A 313 11.64 3.30 11.34
C PRO A 313 11.30 4.80 11.36
N PHE A 314 10.02 5.18 11.37
CA PHE A 314 9.55 6.55 11.34
C PHE A 314 8.46 6.81 12.38
N GLY A 315 8.39 8.06 12.87
CA GLY A 315 7.35 8.52 13.80
C GLY A 315 6.06 8.94 13.10
N ALA A 316 5.27 9.79 13.77
CA ALA A 316 3.93 10.17 13.29
C ALA A 316 3.92 11.05 12.01
N GLN A 317 5.06 11.64 11.60
CA GLN A 317 5.23 12.39 10.35
C GLN A 317 4.10 13.41 10.06
N GLY A 318 3.69 14.20 11.06
CA GLY A 318 2.64 15.21 10.93
C GLY A 318 1.22 14.64 10.91
N ARG A 319 1.05 13.33 11.18
CA ARG A 319 -0.25 12.68 11.41
C ARG A 319 -0.53 12.48 12.89
N GLY A 320 0.26 13.08 13.78
CA GLY A 320 0.15 12.94 15.24
C GLY A 320 -1.27 13.13 15.74
N GLY A 321 -1.95 14.21 15.35
CA GLY A 321 -3.32 14.48 15.81
C GLY A 321 -4.39 13.47 15.38
N TYR A 322 -4.20 12.78 14.24
CA TYR A 322 -5.07 11.66 13.89
C TYR A 322 -4.72 10.42 14.72
N PHE A 323 -3.42 10.10 14.82
CA PHE A 323 -2.92 8.94 15.55
C PHE A 323 -3.26 9.00 17.05
N ASP A 324 -3.24 10.19 17.65
CA ASP A 324 -3.50 10.40 19.08
C ASP A 324 -4.88 9.92 19.53
N GLN A 325 -5.88 10.02 18.64
CA GLN A 325 -7.23 9.57 18.92
C GLN A 325 -7.38 8.03 18.96
N PHE A 326 -6.43 7.29 18.40
CA PHE A 326 -6.52 5.84 18.24
C PHE A 326 -5.43 5.10 19.01
N GLY A 327 -4.18 5.55 18.89
CA GLY A 327 -2.98 4.92 19.42
C GLY A 327 -2.60 3.61 18.73
N ILE A 328 -1.41 3.10 19.04
CA ILE A 328 -0.81 1.92 18.37
C ILE A 328 -1.67 0.66 18.50
N ILE A 329 -2.39 0.49 19.62
CA ILE A 329 -3.23 -0.68 19.86
C ILE A 329 -4.35 -0.75 18.83
N ARG A 330 -5.07 0.34 18.59
CA ARG A 330 -6.17 0.36 17.63
C ARG A 330 -5.67 0.42 16.20
N ASP A 331 -4.55 1.11 15.97
CA ASP A 331 -4.03 1.30 14.63
C ASP A 331 -3.47 0.00 14.03
N VAL A 332 -2.72 -0.80 14.82
CA VAL A 332 -2.00 -1.97 14.30
C VAL A 332 -2.26 -3.26 15.07
N VAL A 333 -2.33 -3.21 16.40
CA VAL A 333 -2.40 -4.44 17.22
C VAL A 333 -3.75 -5.15 17.06
N GLN A 334 -4.85 -4.41 17.24
CA GLN A 334 -6.22 -4.94 17.22
C GLN A 334 -6.63 -5.49 15.86
N ASN A 335 -6.05 -5.00 14.77
CA ASN A 335 -6.32 -5.44 13.40
C ASN A 335 -5.21 -6.35 12.87
N HIS A 336 -4.14 -5.80 12.32
CA HIS A 336 -3.11 -6.49 11.57
C HIS A 336 -2.45 -7.62 12.34
N LEU A 337 -1.97 -7.35 13.56
CA LEU A 337 -1.28 -8.38 14.36
C LEU A 337 -2.23 -9.44 14.89
N LEU A 338 -3.45 -9.04 15.28
CA LEU A 338 -4.47 -10.00 15.70
C LEU A 338 -4.90 -10.92 14.54
N GLN A 339 -5.00 -10.40 13.31
CA GLN A 339 -5.28 -11.21 12.12
C GLN A 339 -4.15 -12.19 11.80
N VAL A 340 -2.88 -11.76 11.92
CA VAL A 340 -1.72 -12.65 11.76
C VAL A 340 -1.70 -13.70 12.86
N LEU A 341 -1.96 -13.33 14.13
CA LEU A 341 -2.09 -14.26 15.25
C LEU A 341 -3.13 -15.34 14.95
N CYS A 342 -4.29 -14.94 14.42
CA CYS A 342 -5.33 -15.88 14.03
C CYS A 342 -4.83 -16.91 13.02
N LEU A 343 -4.11 -16.48 11.97
CA LEU A 343 -3.57 -17.40 10.97
C LEU A 343 -2.46 -18.31 11.52
N VAL A 344 -1.69 -17.82 12.50
CA VAL A 344 -0.63 -18.58 13.17
C VAL A 344 -1.19 -19.61 14.16
N ALA A 345 -2.27 -19.30 14.87
CA ALA A 345 -2.73 -20.12 16.00
C ALA A 345 -4.03 -20.90 15.75
N MET A 346 -4.85 -20.54 14.75
CA MET A 346 -6.11 -21.25 14.48
C MET A 346 -5.88 -22.75 14.18
N ASP A 347 -6.87 -23.58 14.45
CA ASP A 347 -6.86 -24.98 14.04
C ASP A 347 -6.93 -25.15 12.52
N ARG A 348 -6.67 -26.36 12.03
CA ARG A 348 -6.83 -26.68 10.61
C ARG A 348 -8.31 -26.58 10.24
N PRO A 349 -8.69 -25.71 9.29
CA PRO A 349 -10.08 -25.62 8.86
C PRO A 349 -10.53 -26.91 8.17
N ALA A 350 -11.80 -27.26 8.33
CA ALA A 350 -12.39 -28.47 7.74
C ALA A 350 -12.29 -28.49 6.20
N ALA A 351 -12.28 -27.31 5.57
CA ALA A 351 -12.09 -27.14 4.13
C ALA A 351 -11.40 -25.80 3.85
N ASN A 352 -10.81 -25.67 2.66
CA ASN A 352 -10.26 -24.41 2.16
C ASN A 352 -11.36 -23.50 1.60
N ASP A 353 -12.37 -23.23 2.42
CA ASP A 353 -13.51 -22.35 2.14
C ASP A 353 -13.45 -21.12 3.05
N ALA A 354 -13.86 -19.96 2.54
CA ALA A 354 -13.75 -18.70 3.25
C ALA A 354 -14.47 -18.72 4.61
N ASN A 355 -15.66 -19.33 4.70
CA ASN A 355 -16.40 -19.41 5.95
C ASN A 355 -15.74 -20.40 6.92
N LYS A 356 -15.24 -21.54 6.43
CA LYS A 356 -14.54 -22.51 7.28
C LYS A 356 -13.24 -21.97 7.86
N ILE A 357 -12.53 -21.12 7.13
CA ILE A 357 -11.37 -20.41 7.65
C ILE A 357 -11.80 -19.38 8.71
N ARG A 358 -12.86 -18.61 8.44
CA ARG A 358 -13.40 -17.64 9.40
C ARG A 358 -13.86 -18.31 10.70
N ASP A 359 -14.51 -19.47 10.62
CA ASP A 359 -14.99 -20.24 11.76
C ASP A 359 -13.84 -20.57 12.73
N GLU A 360 -12.71 -21.08 12.22
CA GLU A 360 -11.55 -21.42 13.07
C GLU A 360 -10.86 -20.17 13.65
N LYS A 361 -10.82 -19.05 12.90
CA LYS A 361 -10.31 -17.78 13.43
C LYS A 361 -11.19 -17.27 14.58
N VAL A 362 -12.51 -17.29 14.42
CA VAL A 362 -13.46 -16.86 15.46
C VAL A 362 -13.42 -17.80 16.67
N LYS A 363 -13.32 -19.11 16.45
CA LYS A 363 -13.17 -20.11 17.51
C LYS A 363 -11.94 -19.81 18.36
N LEU A 364 -10.78 -19.55 17.74
CA LEU A 364 -9.57 -19.14 18.45
C LEU A 364 -9.79 -17.85 19.25
N LEU A 365 -10.33 -16.79 18.63
CA LEU A 365 -10.52 -15.50 19.29
C LEU A 365 -11.39 -15.60 20.56
N LYS A 366 -12.41 -16.49 20.55
CA LYS A 366 -13.26 -16.76 21.72
C LYS A 366 -12.53 -17.44 22.88
N GLN A 367 -11.36 -18.02 22.63
CA GLN A 367 -10.53 -18.71 23.62
C GLN A 367 -9.38 -17.84 24.15
N ILE A 368 -9.15 -16.67 23.54
CA ILE A 368 -8.14 -15.72 24.01
C ILE A 368 -8.66 -15.05 25.28
N GLU A 369 -7.89 -15.15 26.36
CA GLU A 369 -8.18 -14.45 27.61
C GLU A 369 -8.04 -12.94 27.44
N VAL A 370 -8.86 -12.19 28.18
CA VAL A 370 -8.76 -10.72 28.19
C VAL A 370 -7.43 -10.33 28.81
N LEU A 371 -6.66 -9.48 28.12
CA LEU A 371 -5.34 -9.03 28.56
C LEU A 371 -5.43 -8.26 29.88
N ASP A 372 -4.54 -8.58 30.82
CA ASP A 372 -4.32 -7.81 32.04
C ASP A 372 -3.28 -6.70 31.77
N VAL A 373 -3.47 -5.54 32.38
CA VAL A 373 -2.57 -4.38 32.22
C VAL A 373 -1.14 -4.72 32.65
N LYS A 374 -0.97 -5.65 33.60
CA LYS A 374 0.36 -6.10 34.04
C LYS A 374 1.18 -6.80 32.93
N ASP A 375 0.49 -7.35 31.93
CA ASP A 375 1.10 -8.07 30.81
C ASP A 375 1.34 -7.14 29.59
N ILE A 376 1.10 -5.84 29.76
CA ILE A 376 1.19 -4.82 28.70
C ILE A 376 2.26 -3.79 29.07
N VAL A 377 3.17 -3.53 28.13
CA VAL A 377 4.12 -2.42 28.20
C VAL A 377 3.79 -1.42 27.11
N LEU A 378 3.54 -0.17 27.50
CA LEU A 378 3.31 0.95 26.59
C LEU A 378 4.52 1.87 26.57
N GLY A 379 4.92 2.30 25.38
CA GLY A 379 5.99 3.27 25.18
C GLY A 379 5.52 4.42 24.30
N GLN A 380 6.13 5.59 24.50
CA GLN A 380 6.00 6.75 23.64
C GLN A 380 7.40 7.21 23.26
N TYR A 381 7.66 7.39 21.97
CA TYR A 381 9.00 7.76 21.51
C TYR A 381 9.31 9.22 21.84
N VAL A 382 10.56 9.47 22.21
CA VAL A 382 11.13 10.81 22.43
C VAL A 382 12.20 11.08 21.39
N GLY A 383 12.46 12.36 21.13
CA GLY A 383 13.48 12.78 20.18
C GLY A 383 14.86 12.23 20.57
N ASN A 384 15.60 11.72 19.59
CA ASN A 384 16.98 11.32 19.80
C ASN A 384 17.85 12.59 19.89
N PRO A 385 18.50 12.91 21.03
CA PRO A 385 19.30 14.12 21.15
C PRO A 385 20.51 14.19 20.20
N LYS A 386 20.90 13.04 19.64
CA LYS A 386 21.97 12.92 18.63
C LYS A 386 21.42 12.70 17.22
N GLY A 387 20.11 12.68 17.06
CA GLY A 387 19.43 12.54 15.79
C GLY A 387 19.42 13.85 15.00
N GLU A 388 19.17 13.75 13.70
CA GLU A 388 18.95 14.89 12.82
C GLU A 388 17.56 14.82 12.19
N GLY A 389 16.97 15.99 11.87
CA GLY A 389 15.64 16.08 11.27
C GLY A 389 14.55 15.47 12.16
N GLU A 390 13.63 14.71 11.56
CA GLU A 390 12.53 14.02 12.25
C GLU A 390 12.98 13.13 13.42
N SER A 391 14.18 12.54 13.34
CA SER A 391 14.68 11.67 14.41
C SER A 391 15.04 12.42 15.70
N ALA A 392 15.25 13.74 15.61
CA ALA A 392 15.48 14.60 16.77
C ALA A 392 14.19 15.01 17.47
N LEU A 393 13.03 14.77 16.85
CA LEU A 393 11.71 15.15 17.36
C LEU A 393 11.04 13.95 18.03
N GLY A 394 10.47 14.18 19.20
CA GLY A 394 9.62 13.22 19.91
C GLY A 394 8.17 13.28 19.43
N TYR A 395 7.34 12.41 20.00
CA TYR A 395 5.91 12.39 19.67
C TYR A 395 5.20 13.70 20.05
N LEU A 396 5.55 14.28 21.20
CA LEU A 396 4.97 15.55 21.69
C LEU A 396 5.54 16.80 20.99
N ASP A 397 6.53 16.65 20.11
CA ASP A 397 7.06 17.76 19.31
C ASP A 397 6.28 17.93 17.98
N ASP A 398 5.37 17.00 17.65
CA ASP A 398 4.45 17.13 16.52
C ASP A 398 3.36 18.17 16.87
N PRO A 399 3.24 19.29 16.13
CA PRO A 399 2.25 20.34 16.43
C PRO A 399 0.79 19.87 16.38
N GLY A 400 0.52 18.72 15.76
CA GLY A 400 -0.81 18.12 15.69
C GLY A 400 -1.22 17.33 16.94
N VAL A 401 -0.30 17.05 17.85
CA VAL A 401 -0.52 16.40 19.16
C VAL A 401 -0.65 17.49 20.21
#